data_AF-A0A349M6A8-F1
#
_entry.id   AF-A0A349M6A8-F1
#
_cell.length_a   1.000
_cell.length_b   1.000
_cell.length_c   1.000
_cell.angle_alpha   90.00
_cell.angle_beta   90.00
_cell.angle_gamma   90.00
#
_symmetry.space_group_name_H-M   'P 1'
#
loop_
_entity.id
_entity.type
_entity.pdbx_description
1 polymer ?
#
loop_
_entity_poly.entity_id
_entity_poly.type
_entity_poly.pdbx_seq_one_letter_code
_entity_poly.pdbx_strand_id
1 'polypeptide(L)'
;SVISISWGGSESTWTSQAMQTMDQAFQAAVSLGITVCCAAGDNGSSDGVSDGKAHVDFPASSTYSLACGGTRLEAASNAVTSEVVWNDSTTSATGGGISDVFPLPSWQANANVPVSVNDQHKGRGVPDVAGDADPQTGYQVRVDGQNVVFGGTSAVAPLWAGLIALINQQRGKPAGYLNPTLYQNYAQLTQANALRDVTSGNNGSYSAGPGWDACTGVGTPDGAKLLTILSTL
;
A
#
# COMPACT_ATOMS: atom_id res chain seq x y z
N SER A 1 5.06 -2.23 18.25
CA SER A 1 4.24 -3.26 17.58
C SER A 1 3.95 -2.92 16.13
N VAL A 2 4.11 -1.67 15.69
CA VAL A 2 4.00 -1.26 14.29
C VAL A 2 5.14 -0.29 13.97
N ILE A 3 5.73 -0.40 12.78
CA ILE A 3 6.70 0.53 12.19
C ILE A 3 6.03 1.17 10.97
N SER A 4 6.22 2.48 10.79
CA SER A 4 5.73 3.21 9.61
C SER A 4 6.91 3.86 8.91
N ILE A 5 7.02 3.65 7.60
CA ILE A 5 8.10 4.15 6.74
C ILE A 5 7.48 4.92 5.58
N SER A 6 7.75 6.22 5.54
CA SER A 6 7.31 7.14 4.48
C SER A 6 8.49 7.64 3.64
N TRP A 7 9.45 6.75 3.40
CA TRP A 7 10.65 7.01 2.60
C TRP A 7 10.93 5.78 1.74
N GLY A 8 11.43 6.01 0.53
CA GLY A 8 11.69 4.95 -0.42
C GLY A 8 12.30 5.47 -1.71
N GLY A 9 12.40 4.57 -2.67
CA GLY A 9 12.75 4.86 -4.05
C GLY A 9 12.83 3.58 -4.86
N SER A 10 12.82 3.71 -6.19
CA SER A 10 12.78 2.59 -7.13
C SER A 10 13.74 1.48 -6.76
N GLU A 11 13.23 0.26 -6.62
CA GLU A 11 14.03 -0.90 -6.24
C GLU A 11 15.21 -1.14 -7.20
N SER A 12 15.09 -0.69 -8.46
CA SER A 12 16.15 -0.73 -9.47
C SER A 12 17.38 0.12 -9.13
N THR A 13 17.21 1.12 -8.26
CA THR A 13 18.28 2.05 -7.83
C THR A 13 19.01 1.58 -6.59
N TRP A 14 18.52 0.53 -5.93
CA TRP A 14 19.16 -0.04 -4.75
C TRP A 14 20.20 -1.09 -5.14
N THR A 15 21.27 -1.20 -4.35
CA THR A 15 22.16 -2.35 -4.45
C THR A 15 21.47 -3.60 -3.89
N SER A 16 21.73 -4.76 -4.47
CA SER A 16 21.18 -6.03 -3.96
C SER A 16 21.55 -6.26 -2.48
N GLN A 17 22.74 -5.84 -2.05
CA GLN A 17 23.18 -5.94 -0.66
C GLN A 17 22.30 -5.10 0.28
N ALA A 18 21.99 -3.86 -0.10
CA ALA A 18 21.16 -2.97 0.71
C ALA A 18 19.73 -3.50 0.82
N MET A 19 19.13 -3.95 -0.29
CA MET A 19 17.80 -4.56 -0.31
C MET A 19 17.76 -5.81 0.57
N GLN A 20 18.72 -6.73 0.42
CA GLN A 20 18.77 -7.95 1.22
C GLN A 20 18.90 -7.65 2.73
N THR A 21 19.72 -6.66 3.10
CA THR A 21 19.90 -6.29 4.50
C THR A 21 18.63 -5.69 5.09
N MET A 22 17.94 -4.83 4.35
CA MET A 22 16.68 -4.23 4.79
C MET A 22 15.53 -5.25 4.83
N ASP A 23 15.46 -6.15 3.84
CA ASP A 23 14.49 -7.25 3.83
C ASP A 23 14.68 -8.22 5.01
N GLN A 24 15.94 -8.56 5.35
CA GLN A 24 16.26 -9.33 6.56
C GLN A 24 15.83 -8.61 7.85
N ALA A 25 15.95 -7.28 7.91
CA ALA A 25 15.46 -6.51 9.04
C ALA A 25 13.93 -6.56 9.14
N PHE A 26 13.21 -6.55 8.02
CA PHE A 26 11.75 -6.74 8.02
C PHE A 26 11.36 -8.16 8.41
N GLN A 27 12.09 -9.18 7.97
CA GLN A 27 11.92 -10.57 8.42
C GLN A 27 12.05 -10.69 9.94
N ALA A 28 13.08 -10.05 10.51
CA ALA A 28 13.26 -9.99 11.96
C ALA A 28 12.09 -9.26 12.64
N ALA A 29 11.66 -8.10 12.12
CA ALA A 29 10.52 -7.35 12.65
C ALA A 29 9.24 -8.18 12.66
N VAL A 30 8.88 -8.84 11.55
CA VAL A 30 7.67 -9.64 11.49
C VAL A 30 7.74 -10.89 12.38
N SER A 31 8.92 -11.49 12.56
CA SER A 31 9.13 -12.60 13.50
C SER A 31 8.91 -12.19 14.96
N LEU A 32 9.11 -10.91 15.27
CA LEU A 32 8.85 -10.30 16.58
C LEU A 32 7.41 -9.77 16.70
N GLY A 33 6.54 -10.05 15.72
CA GLY A 33 5.16 -9.60 15.71
C GLY A 33 5.00 -8.10 15.42
N ILE A 34 5.97 -7.49 14.74
CA ILE A 34 5.90 -6.07 14.33
C ILE A 34 5.38 -5.99 12.89
N THR A 35 4.31 -5.23 12.68
CA THR A 35 3.86 -4.89 11.31
C THR A 35 4.69 -3.72 10.79
N VAL A 36 5.14 -3.78 9.53
CA VAL A 36 5.91 -2.70 8.87
C VAL A 36 5.07 -2.14 7.74
N CYS A 37 4.61 -0.90 7.86
CA CYS A 37 3.84 -0.20 6.82
C CYS A 37 4.78 0.70 6.01
N CYS A 38 4.78 0.56 4.68
CA CYS A 38 5.64 1.33 3.78
C CYS A 38 4.80 2.07 2.74
N ALA A 39 5.06 3.37 2.55
CA ALA A 39 4.49 4.14 1.46
C ALA A 39 4.93 3.55 0.11
N ALA A 40 4.00 3.42 -0.85
CA ALA A 40 4.26 2.73 -2.12
C ALA A 40 4.92 3.59 -3.20
N GLY A 41 5.12 4.89 -2.95
CA GLY A 41 5.71 5.85 -3.89
C GLY A 41 4.69 6.87 -4.39
N ASP A 42 5.19 8.01 -4.86
CA ASP A 42 4.39 9.20 -5.22
C ASP A 42 4.60 9.63 -6.70
N ASN A 43 5.33 8.83 -7.48
CA ASN A 43 5.73 9.11 -8.87
C ASN A 43 5.12 8.11 -9.88
N GLY A 44 3.93 7.59 -9.55
CA GLY A 44 3.22 6.62 -10.37
C GLY A 44 3.99 5.32 -10.56
N SER A 45 3.59 4.57 -11.57
CA SER A 45 4.26 3.32 -11.99
C SER A 45 5.68 3.51 -12.50
N SER A 46 6.14 4.73 -12.81
CA SER A 46 7.52 4.98 -13.23
C SER A 46 8.50 5.12 -12.07
N ASP A 47 7.95 5.39 -10.88
CA ASP A 47 8.70 5.70 -9.65
C ASP A 47 9.84 6.72 -9.84
N GLY A 48 9.61 7.72 -10.71
CA GLY A 48 10.55 8.79 -11.01
C GLY A 48 11.74 8.40 -11.90
N VAL A 49 11.83 7.14 -12.34
CA VAL A 49 12.90 6.67 -13.23
C VAL A 49 12.59 7.04 -14.68
N SER A 50 13.53 7.72 -15.32
CA SER A 50 13.36 8.24 -16.69
C SER A 50 13.88 7.27 -17.77
N ASP A 51 13.58 5.98 -17.67
CA ASP A 51 13.97 4.94 -18.64
C ASP A 51 12.80 4.37 -19.46
N GLY A 52 11.59 4.88 -19.23
CA GLY A 52 10.36 4.49 -19.94
C GLY A 52 9.77 3.16 -19.48
N LYS A 53 10.21 2.63 -18.34
CA LYS A 53 9.70 1.38 -17.75
C LYS A 53 8.89 1.64 -16.48
N ALA A 54 8.13 0.63 -16.08
CA ALA A 54 7.51 0.61 -14.78
C ALA A 54 8.50 0.13 -13.71
N HIS A 55 8.44 0.72 -12.52
CA HIS A 55 9.27 0.41 -11.36
C HIS A 55 8.40 0.44 -10.10
N VAL A 56 8.67 -0.44 -9.15
CA VAL A 56 8.06 -0.38 -7.82
C VAL A 56 9.06 0.17 -6.81
N ASP A 57 8.53 0.89 -5.81
CA ASP A 57 9.33 1.51 -4.77
C ASP A 57 9.80 0.48 -3.72
N PHE A 58 11.06 0.55 -3.30
CA PHE A 58 11.59 -0.14 -2.13
C PHE A 58 11.79 0.87 -0.99
N PRO A 59 11.24 0.62 0.22
CA PRO A 59 10.98 -0.70 0.79
C PRO A 59 9.59 -1.33 0.60
N ALA A 60 8.64 -0.66 -0.07
CA ALA A 60 7.30 -1.20 -0.26
C ALA A 60 7.25 -2.53 -1.06
N SER A 61 8.21 -2.75 -1.96
CA SER A 61 8.28 -4.00 -2.73
C SER A 61 8.68 -5.24 -1.91
N SER A 62 9.26 -5.08 -0.70
CA SER A 62 9.53 -6.22 0.18
C SER A 62 8.24 -6.97 0.51
N THR A 63 8.29 -8.31 0.44
CA THR A 63 7.16 -9.18 0.80
C THR A 63 6.81 -9.13 2.29
N TYR A 64 7.69 -8.58 3.14
CA TYR A 64 7.49 -8.43 4.59
C TYR A 64 7.00 -7.04 5.00
N SER A 65 6.83 -6.14 4.03
CA SER A 65 6.18 -4.84 4.24
C SER A 65 4.70 -4.92 3.84
N LEU A 66 3.85 -4.20 4.56
CA LEU A 66 2.51 -3.85 4.12
C LEU A 66 2.63 -2.57 3.28
N ALA A 67 2.62 -2.71 1.96
CA ALA A 67 2.72 -1.60 1.01
C ALA A 67 1.41 -0.81 0.95
N CYS A 68 1.52 0.50 1.10
CA CYS A 68 0.42 1.44 1.21
C CYS A 68 0.40 2.39 -0.01
N GLY A 69 -0.51 2.14 -0.96
CA GLY A 69 -0.77 2.99 -2.12
C GLY A 69 -1.77 4.11 -1.85
N GLY A 70 -2.16 4.82 -2.90
CA GLY A 70 -2.85 6.10 -2.83
C GLY A 70 -4.13 6.17 -3.65
N THR A 71 -5.17 6.75 -3.06
CA THR A 71 -6.43 7.10 -3.72
C THR A 71 -6.65 8.61 -3.70
N ARG A 72 -7.57 9.09 -4.54
CA ARG A 72 -8.31 10.32 -4.31
C ARG A 72 -9.61 9.95 -3.62
N LEU A 73 -9.81 10.43 -2.40
CA LEU A 73 -11.02 10.19 -1.62
C LEU A 73 -11.93 11.43 -1.58
N GLU A 74 -13.14 11.31 -2.10
CA GLU A 74 -14.19 12.29 -1.87
C GLU A 74 -15.18 11.77 -0.84
N ALA A 75 -15.45 12.58 0.19
CA ALA A 75 -16.38 12.26 1.25
C ALA A 75 -17.28 13.46 1.57
N ALA A 76 -18.55 13.17 1.83
CA ALA A 76 -19.54 14.15 2.27
C ALA A 76 -20.39 13.55 3.40
N SER A 77 -20.72 14.37 4.40
CA SER A 77 -21.58 13.94 5.53
C SER A 77 -21.11 12.64 6.20
N ASN A 78 -19.80 12.48 6.40
CA ASN A 78 -19.15 11.29 6.98
C ASN A 78 -19.32 9.98 6.18
N ALA A 79 -19.60 10.08 4.88
CA ALA A 79 -19.66 8.94 3.98
C ALA A 79 -18.77 9.17 2.75
N VAL A 80 -18.12 8.11 2.28
CA VAL A 80 -17.39 8.12 1.01
C VAL A 80 -18.38 8.23 -0.15
N THR A 81 -18.19 9.22 -1.02
CA THR A 81 -19.04 9.46 -2.20
C THR A 81 -18.37 9.02 -3.49
N SER A 82 -17.04 9.12 -3.56
CA SER A 82 -16.22 8.65 -4.67
C SER A 82 -14.83 8.30 -4.16
N GLU A 83 -14.23 7.27 -4.71
CA GLU A 83 -12.84 6.92 -4.44
C GLU A 83 -12.23 6.31 -5.70
N VAL A 84 -11.15 6.93 -6.21
CA VAL A 84 -10.48 6.55 -7.46
C VAL A 84 -8.96 6.51 -7.23
N VAL A 85 -8.20 5.93 -8.16
CA VAL A 85 -6.73 5.95 -8.09
C VAL A 85 -6.24 7.40 -8.04
N TRP A 86 -5.29 7.70 -7.14
CA TRP A 86 -4.60 8.99 -7.16
C TRP A 86 -3.62 9.06 -8.33
N ASN A 87 -3.88 9.96 -9.28
CA ASN A 87 -2.99 10.25 -10.40
C ASN A 87 -3.28 11.65 -10.99
N ASP A 88 -2.58 12.65 -10.48
CA ASP A 88 -2.65 14.03 -10.98
C ASP A 88 -1.62 14.32 -12.06
N SER A 89 -0.46 13.65 -12.01
CA SER A 89 0.62 13.78 -12.99
C SER A 89 1.64 12.66 -12.84
N THR A 90 2.63 12.62 -13.73
CA THR A 90 3.76 11.67 -13.67
C THR A 90 4.62 11.80 -12.41
N THR A 91 4.52 12.91 -11.67
CA THR A 91 5.25 13.15 -10.42
C THR A 91 4.33 13.30 -9.21
N SER A 92 3.06 12.94 -9.35
CA SER A 92 2.05 13.03 -8.30
C SER A 92 0.97 11.98 -8.57
N ALA A 93 1.32 10.72 -8.34
CA ALA A 93 0.45 9.57 -8.54
C ALA A 93 0.91 8.41 -7.64
N THR A 94 0.00 7.52 -7.24
CA THR A 94 0.37 6.37 -6.41
C THR A 94 1.37 5.46 -7.12
N GLY A 95 2.44 5.09 -6.42
CA GLY A 95 3.29 3.99 -6.85
C GLY A 95 2.53 2.67 -6.84
N GLY A 96 3.01 1.73 -7.65
CA GLY A 96 2.38 0.42 -7.82
C GLY A 96 2.77 -0.25 -9.13
N GLY A 97 2.83 -1.58 -9.12
CA GLY A 97 3.36 -2.37 -10.21
C GLY A 97 3.77 -3.78 -9.76
N ILE A 98 4.70 -4.39 -10.51
CA ILE A 98 5.22 -5.72 -10.24
C ILE A 98 6.73 -5.61 -9.97
N SER A 99 7.20 -6.17 -8.85
CA SER A 99 8.61 -6.18 -8.47
C SER A 99 9.45 -7.08 -9.39
N ASP A 100 10.54 -6.53 -9.91
CA ASP A 100 11.60 -7.23 -10.64
C ASP A 100 12.50 -8.06 -9.68
N VAL A 101 12.51 -7.72 -8.39
CA VAL A 101 13.41 -8.33 -7.39
C VAL A 101 12.74 -9.41 -6.55
N PHE A 102 11.52 -9.17 -6.08
CA PHE A 102 10.83 -10.08 -5.18
C PHE A 102 9.84 -10.97 -5.95
N PRO A 103 9.95 -12.30 -5.83
CA PRO A 103 9.03 -13.22 -6.50
C PRO A 103 7.61 -13.07 -5.93
N LEU A 104 6.60 -13.44 -6.73
CA LEU A 104 5.20 -13.48 -6.29
C LEU A 104 5.05 -14.38 -5.06
N PRO A 105 4.71 -13.83 -3.87
CA PRO A 105 4.59 -14.65 -2.67
C PRO A 105 3.32 -15.52 -2.72
N SER A 106 3.38 -16.70 -2.09
CA SER A 106 2.30 -17.68 -2.15
C SER A 106 0.97 -17.16 -1.60
N TRP A 107 1.00 -16.28 -0.61
CA TRP A 107 -0.20 -15.65 -0.06
C TRP A 107 -0.86 -14.64 -1.01
N GLN A 108 -0.13 -14.11 -2.00
CA GLN A 108 -0.66 -13.19 -3.02
C GLN A 108 -1.05 -13.91 -4.32
N ALA A 109 -0.71 -15.20 -4.47
CA ALA A 109 -0.85 -15.93 -5.73
C ALA A 109 -2.28 -15.99 -6.28
N ASN A 110 -3.30 -15.93 -5.40
CA ASN A 110 -4.72 -15.97 -5.78
C ASN A 110 -5.34 -14.57 -5.94
N ALA A 111 -4.56 -13.50 -5.83
CA ALA A 111 -5.05 -12.13 -5.97
C ALA A 111 -5.17 -11.67 -7.43
N ASN A 112 -4.88 -12.53 -8.42
CA ASN A 112 -4.83 -12.19 -9.83
C ASN A 112 -3.82 -11.07 -10.17
N VAL A 113 -2.68 -11.06 -9.47
CA VAL A 113 -1.57 -10.15 -9.77
C VAL A 113 -1.18 -10.31 -11.26
N PRO A 114 -1.18 -9.23 -12.07
CA PRO A 114 -0.80 -9.31 -13.46
C PRO A 114 0.71 -9.57 -13.59
N VAL A 115 1.13 -9.89 -14.81
CA VAL A 115 2.54 -9.91 -15.15
C VAL A 115 3.08 -8.47 -15.31
N SER A 116 4.39 -8.28 -15.19
CA SER A 116 5.02 -6.98 -15.42
C SER A 116 4.75 -6.47 -16.83
N VAL A 117 4.44 -5.18 -16.95
CA VAL A 117 4.26 -4.52 -18.26
C VAL A 117 5.58 -4.41 -19.03
N ASN A 118 6.72 -4.52 -18.36
CA ASN A 118 8.04 -4.37 -18.97
C ASN A 118 8.42 -5.58 -19.83
N ASP A 119 8.22 -6.79 -19.31
CA ASP A 119 8.76 -8.04 -19.89
C ASP A 119 7.89 -9.28 -19.63
N GLN A 120 6.70 -9.11 -19.06
CA GLN A 120 5.74 -10.17 -18.76
C GLN A 120 6.19 -11.18 -17.68
N HIS A 121 7.18 -10.86 -16.85
CA HIS A 121 7.54 -11.71 -15.70
C HIS A 121 6.47 -11.64 -14.59
N LYS A 122 6.53 -12.59 -13.63
CA LYS A 122 5.68 -12.59 -12.42
C LYS A 122 6.52 -12.24 -11.18
N GLY A 123 6.05 -11.27 -10.40
CA GLY A 123 6.70 -10.80 -9.18
C GLY A 123 5.69 -10.39 -8.10
N ARG A 124 6.19 -9.93 -6.95
CA ARG A 124 5.38 -9.33 -5.88
C ARG A 124 4.64 -8.13 -6.43
N GLY A 125 3.31 -8.15 -6.37
CA GLY A 125 2.48 -7.02 -6.80
C GLY A 125 2.40 -5.95 -5.72
N VAL A 126 2.57 -4.68 -6.06
CA VAL A 126 2.50 -3.50 -5.16
C VAL A 126 1.35 -2.60 -5.62
N PRO A 127 0.56 -1.98 -4.71
CA PRO A 127 0.63 -2.07 -3.24
C PRO A 127 -0.19 -3.25 -2.68
N ASP A 128 -0.20 -3.41 -1.36
CA ASP A 128 -1.10 -4.36 -0.68
C ASP A 128 -2.45 -3.71 -0.38
N VAL A 129 -2.44 -2.48 0.12
CA VAL A 129 -3.61 -1.69 0.54
C VAL A 129 -3.46 -0.24 0.07
N ALA A 130 -4.53 0.56 0.15
CA ALA A 130 -4.46 1.99 -0.16
C ALA A 130 -5.23 2.87 0.84
N GLY A 131 -5.14 4.18 0.66
CA GLY A 131 -5.88 5.22 1.36
C GLY A 131 -5.66 6.57 0.68
N ASP A 132 -6.36 7.60 1.14
CA ASP A 132 -6.28 8.93 0.51
C ASP A 132 -4.83 9.46 0.47
N ALA A 133 -4.40 9.88 -0.71
CA ALA A 133 -3.05 10.36 -0.97
C ALA A 133 -3.04 11.57 -1.91
N ASP A 134 -4.18 11.94 -2.49
CA ASP A 134 -4.25 13.09 -3.39
C ASP A 134 -4.15 14.41 -2.59
N PRO A 135 -3.16 15.29 -2.85
CA PRO A 135 -3.05 16.59 -2.18
C PRO A 135 -4.28 17.50 -2.35
N GLN A 136 -5.13 17.27 -3.35
CA GLN A 136 -6.38 18.00 -3.56
C GLN A 136 -7.51 17.56 -2.62
N THR A 137 -7.44 16.33 -2.08
CA THR A 137 -8.36 15.81 -1.03
C THR A 137 -7.67 15.59 0.31
N GLY A 138 -6.38 15.94 0.40
CA GLY A 138 -5.47 15.48 1.42
C GLY A 138 -5.62 16.07 2.82
N TYR A 139 -4.58 15.86 3.61
CA TYR A 139 -4.57 16.03 5.05
C TYR A 139 -4.19 17.44 5.46
N GLN A 140 -5.04 18.08 6.27
CA GLN A 140 -4.67 19.30 6.98
C GLN A 140 -3.68 18.94 8.09
N VAL A 141 -2.47 19.48 8.00
CA VAL A 141 -1.40 19.25 8.97
C VAL A 141 -0.74 20.57 9.36
N ARG A 142 0.05 20.55 10.43
CA ARG A 142 0.82 21.69 10.89
C ARG A 142 2.31 21.39 10.81
N VAL A 143 3.02 22.09 9.93
CA VAL A 143 4.47 21.94 9.72
C VAL A 143 5.13 23.28 9.98
N ASP A 144 6.16 23.30 10.83
CA ASP A 144 6.88 24.51 11.24
C ASP A 144 5.97 25.68 11.68
N GLY A 145 4.88 25.32 12.36
CA GLY A 145 3.89 26.25 12.88
C GLY A 145 2.81 26.70 11.88
N GLN A 146 2.92 26.34 10.60
CA GLN A 146 1.99 26.70 9.53
C GLN A 146 0.97 25.59 9.25
N ASN A 147 -0.29 25.98 9.02
CA ASN A 147 -1.32 25.06 8.55
C ASN A 147 -1.18 24.89 7.04
N VAL A 148 -0.99 23.65 6.60
CA VAL A 148 -0.77 23.28 5.20
C VAL A 148 -1.52 21.99 4.89
N VAL A 149 -1.78 21.74 3.61
CA VAL A 149 -2.39 20.49 3.15
C VAL A 149 -1.32 19.68 2.42
N PHE A 150 -1.20 18.41 2.78
CA PHE A 150 -0.32 17.45 2.11
C PHE A 150 -1.09 16.18 1.72
N GLY A 151 -0.64 15.53 0.65
CA GLY A 151 -1.03 14.19 0.27
C GLY A 151 0.20 13.25 0.30
N GLY A 152 0.32 12.41 -0.71
CA GLY A 152 1.33 11.38 -0.84
C GLY A 152 0.97 10.09 -0.10
N THR A 153 1.41 8.96 -0.64
CA THR A 153 1.39 7.66 0.04
C THR A 153 2.15 7.70 1.37
N SER A 154 3.03 8.68 1.53
CA SER A 154 3.66 9.08 2.79
C SER A 154 2.69 9.32 3.95
N ALA A 155 1.45 9.75 3.68
CA ALA A 155 0.39 9.88 4.68
C ALA A 155 -0.39 8.58 4.91
N VAL A 156 -0.38 7.66 3.94
CA VAL A 156 -1.13 6.39 4.00
C VAL A 156 -0.43 5.35 4.86
N ALA A 157 0.90 5.27 4.82
CA ALA A 157 1.66 4.38 5.70
C ALA A 157 1.40 4.65 7.20
N PRO A 158 1.46 5.89 7.72
CA PRO A 158 1.12 6.17 9.11
C PRO A 158 -0.39 6.05 9.40
N LEU A 159 -1.27 6.29 8.43
CA LEU A 159 -2.71 6.04 8.57
C LEU A 159 -2.99 4.57 8.87
N TRP A 160 -2.43 3.65 8.07
CA TRP A 160 -2.55 2.21 8.32
C TRP A 160 -1.86 1.79 9.60
N ALA A 161 -0.70 2.36 9.93
CA ALA A 161 -0.02 2.06 11.17
C ALA A 161 -0.87 2.43 12.41
N GLY A 162 -1.58 3.57 12.36
CA GLY A 162 -2.53 3.97 13.39
C GLY A 162 -3.72 3.00 13.51
N LEU A 163 -4.31 2.58 12.38
CA LEU A 163 -5.37 1.58 12.37
C LEU A 163 -4.91 0.24 12.96
N ILE A 164 -3.71 -0.23 12.60
CA ILE A 164 -3.13 -1.47 13.13
C ILE A 164 -2.83 -1.34 14.62
N ALA A 165 -2.42 -0.16 15.10
CA ALA A 165 -2.25 0.08 16.53
C ALA A 165 -3.58 -0.09 17.30
N LEU A 166 -4.71 0.39 16.75
CA LEU A 166 -6.04 0.18 17.31
C LEU A 166 -6.45 -1.29 17.28
N ILE A 167 -6.16 -2.00 16.18
CA ILE A 167 -6.36 -3.46 16.08
C ILE A 167 -5.57 -4.19 17.17
N ASN A 168 -4.29 -3.85 17.34
CA ASN A 168 -3.42 -4.45 18.36
C ASN A 168 -3.98 -4.23 19.78
N GLN A 169 -4.49 -3.03 20.04
CA GLN A 169 -5.14 -2.70 21.31
C GLN A 169 -6.38 -3.57 21.54
N GLN A 170 -7.28 -3.67 20.55
CA GLN A 170 -8.51 -4.47 20.65
C GLN A 170 -8.22 -5.97 20.85
N ARG A 171 -7.16 -6.48 20.20
CA ARG A 171 -6.72 -7.88 20.32
C ARG A 171 -6.02 -8.21 21.63
N GLY A 172 -5.46 -7.21 22.32
CA GLY A 172 -4.53 -7.41 23.43
C GLY A 172 -3.20 -8.04 23.02
N LYS A 173 -2.90 -8.14 21.71
CA LYS A 173 -1.66 -8.68 21.15
C LYS A 173 -1.34 -8.07 19.77
N PRO A 174 -0.07 -8.02 19.35
CA PRO A 174 0.30 -7.49 18.03
C PRO A 174 -0.24 -8.32 16.87
N ALA A 175 -0.57 -7.65 15.77
CA ALA A 175 -1.03 -8.27 14.54
C ALA A 175 0.08 -8.87 13.68
N GLY A 176 1.31 -8.39 13.86
CA GLY A 176 2.49 -8.97 13.22
C GLY A 176 2.44 -8.91 11.70
N TYR A 177 2.78 -10.03 11.05
CA TYR A 177 2.83 -10.12 9.60
C TYR A 177 1.42 -10.15 9.00
N LEU A 178 0.92 -8.98 8.60
CA LEU A 178 -0.49 -8.84 8.25
C LEU A 178 -0.82 -9.32 6.83
N ASN A 179 0.13 -9.29 5.89
CA ASN A 179 -0.15 -9.58 4.48
C ASN A 179 -0.78 -10.97 4.29
N PRO A 180 -0.23 -12.08 4.81
CA PRO A 180 -0.87 -13.38 4.63
C PRO A 180 -2.31 -13.43 5.19
N THR A 181 -2.55 -12.82 6.36
CA THR A 181 -3.88 -12.76 6.96
C THR A 181 -4.84 -11.95 6.10
N LEU A 182 -4.41 -10.80 5.56
CA LEU A 182 -5.23 -9.95 4.70
C LEU A 182 -5.70 -10.71 3.46
N TYR A 183 -4.76 -11.32 2.73
CA TYR A 183 -5.07 -12.01 1.47
C TYR A 183 -5.84 -13.32 1.67
N GLN A 184 -5.54 -14.10 2.72
CA GLN A 184 -6.28 -15.33 3.03
C GLN A 184 -7.73 -15.07 3.41
N ASN A 185 -8.02 -13.89 3.99
CA ASN A 185 -9.35 -13.51 4.43
C ASN A 185 -10.01 -12.47 3.49
N TYR A 186 -9.44 -12.22 2.31
CA TYR A 186 -9.89 -11.17 1.40
C TYR A 186 -11.40 -11.29 1.08
N ALA A 187 -11.87 -12.49 0.74
CA ALA A 187 -13.29 -12.72 0.47
C ALA A 187 -14.22 -12.33 1.65
N GLN A 188 -13.83 -12.66 2.88
CA GLN A 188 -14.59 -12.29 4.08
C GLN A 188 -14.57 -10.78 4.30
N LEU A 189 -13.41 -10.14 4.10
CA LEU A 189 -13.25 -8.70 4.25
C LEU A 189 -14.08 -7.92 3.23
N THR A 190 -14.07 -8.34 1.97
CA THR A 190 -14.89 -7.73 0.91
C THR A 190 -16.38 -7.98 1.14
N GLN A 191 -16.79 -9.20 1.52
CA GLN A 191 -18.19 -9.51 1.82
C GLN A 191 -18.74 -8.64 2.97
N ALA A 192 -17.89 -8.33 3.95
CA ALA A 192 -18.25 -7.46 5.06
C ALA A 192 -18.16 -5.96 4.71
N ASN A 193 -17.75 -5.58 3.50
CA ASN A 193 -17.41 -4.21 3.12
C ASN A 193 -16.37 -3.57 4.07
N ALA A 194 -15.43 -4.37 4.58
CA ALA A 194 -14.30 -3.92 5.40
C ALA A 194 -13.15 -3.35 4.56
N LEU A 195 -13.11 -3.71 3.28
CA LEU A 195 -12.26 -3.13 2.25
C LEU A 195 -13.16 -2.62 1.13
N ARG A 196 -12.94 -1.38 0.69
CA ARG A 196 -13.60 -0.78 -0.47
C ARG A 196 -12.69 -0.95 -1.68
N ASP A 197 -13.20 -1.66 -2.67
CA ASP A 197 -12.54 -1.91 -3.95
C ASP A 197 -12.51 -0.63 -4.80
N VAL A 198 -11.33 -0.22 -5.25
CA VAL A 198 -11.13 0.96 -6.09
C VAL A 198 -10.94 0.47 -7.51
N THR A 199 -11.92 0.74 -8.37
CA THR A 199 -12.02 0.06 -9.67
C THR A 199 -11.81 0.99 -10.87
N SER A 200 -11.43 2.25 -10.64
CA SER A 200 -11.27 3.23 -11.70
C SER A 200 -10.06 4.13 -11.50
N GLY A 201 -9.42 4.47 -12.63
CA GLY A 201 -8.16 5.20 -12.67
C GLY A 201 -6.97 4.31 -13.02
N ASN A 202 -5.79 4.91 -13.10
CA ASN A 202 -4.53 4.26 -13.44
C ASN A 202 -3.40 5.05 -12.77
N ASN A 203 -2.21 4.47 -12.66
CA ASN A 203 -1.01 5.15 -12.17
C ASN A 203 0.06 5.34 -13.25
N GLY A 204 -0.36 5.41 -14.52
CA GLY A 204 0.52 5.39 -15.69
C GLY A 204 0.38 4.09 -16.47
N SER A 205 1.16 3.07 -16.13
CA SER A 205 1.21 1.80 -16.86
C SER A 205 0.23 0.74 -16.37
N TYR A 206 -0.30 0.86 -15.14
CA TYR A 206 -1.28 -0.07 -14.58
C TYR A 206 -2.62 0.63 -14.36
N SER A 207 -3.71 -0.11 -14.51
CA SER A 207 -5.07 0.38 -14.32
C SER A 207 -5.74 -0.36 -13.16
N ALA A 208 -6.56 0.37 -12.41
CA ALA A 208 -7.44 -0.22 -11.41
C ALA A 208 -8.58 -1.02 -12.08
N GLY A 209 -9.13 -1.98 -11.33
CA GLY A 209 -10.21 -2.85 -11.77
C GLY A 209 -10.71 -3.71 -10.61
N PRO A 210 -11.73 -4.56 -10.81
CA PRO A 210 -12.29 -5.36 -9.72
C PRO A 210 -11.27 -6.29 -9.07
N GLY A 211 -11.19 -6.26 -7.74
CA GLY A 211 -10.30 -7.12 -6.96
C GLY A 211 -9.00 -6.43 -6.56
N TRP A 212 -7.91 -7.21 -6.50
CA TRP A 212 -6.60 -6.61 -6.29
C TRP A 212 -6.10 -6.02 -7.60
N ASP A 213 -5.53 -4.82 -7.54
CA ASP A 213 -4.92 -4.15 -8.70
C ASP A 213 -3.57 -3.50 -8.34
N ALA A 214 -2.74 -3.25 -9.36
CA ALA A 214 -1.40 -2.69 -9.20
C ALA A 214 -1.36 -1.15 -9.03
N CYS A 215 -2.47 -0.53 -8.64
CA CYS A 215 -2.56 0.87 -8.22
C CYS A 215 -2.96 0.97 -6.75
N THR A 216 -3.98 0.22 -6.33
CA THR A 216 -4.64 0.34 -5.02
C THR A 216 -4.67 -0.94 -4.19
N GLY A 217 -4.07 -2.01 -4.69
CA GLY A 217 -3.99 -3.27 -3.97
C GLY A 217 -5.38 -3.85 -3.72
N VAL A 218 -5.67 -4.30 -2.50
CA VAL A 218 -7.02 -4.76 -2.12
C VAL A 218 -8.00 -3.61 -1.81
N GLY A 219 -7.60 -2.36 -2.06
CA GLY A 219 -8.41 -1.17 -1.84
C GLY A 219 -8.20 -0.52 -0.46
N THR A 220 -9.21 0.25 -0.01
CA THR A 220 -9.10 1.12 1.17
C THR A 220 -9.96 0.60 2.34
N PRO A 221 -9.58 0.89 3.60
CA PRO A 221 -10.27 0.29 4.74
C PRO A 221 -11.59 1.02 5.06
N ASP A 222 -12.62 0.27 5.43
CA ASP A 222 -13.55 0.70 6.48
C ASP A 222 -12.90 0.32 7.81
N GLY A 223 -12.27 1.30 8.47
CA GLY A 223 -11.43 1.05 9.64
C GLY A 223 -12.15 0.33 10.78
N ALA A 224 -13.42 0.66 11.04
CA ALA A 224 -14.19 0.05 12.12
C ALA A 224 -14.53 -1.42 11.83
N LYS A 225 -14.96 -1.72 10.60
CA LYS A 225 -15.25 -3.10 10.20
C LYS A 225 -14.00 -3.95 10.09
N LEU A 226 -12.94 -3.39 9.50
CA LEU A 226 -11.66 -4.08 9.39
C LEU A 226 -11.09 -4.39 10.78
N LEU A 227 -11.16 -3.42 11.70
CA LEU A 227 -10.77 -3.64 13.09
C LEU A 227 -11.57 -4.77 13.74
N THR A 228 -12.89 -4.77 13.57
CA THR A 228 -13.78 -5.79 14.13
C THR A 228 -13.39 -7.19 13.64
N ILE A 229 -13.17 -7.36 12.33
CA ILE A 229 -12.84 -8.67 11.76
C ILE A 229 -11.44 -9.11 12.15
N LEU A 230 -10.42 -8.27 11.94
CA LEU A 230 -9.03 -8.61 12.22
C LEU A 230 -8.75 -8.80 13.71
N SER A 231 -9.62 -8.30 14.60
CA SER A 231 -9.49 -8.53 16.03
C SER A 231 -9.92 -9.94 16.46
N THR A 232 -10.67 -10.65 15.61
CA THR A 232 -11.17 -12.00 15.89
C THR A 232 -10.34 -13.12 15.24
N LEU A 233 -9.46 -12.76 14.30
CA LEU A 233 -8.47 -13.65 13.68
C LEU A 233 -7.21 -13.75 14.55
#